data_AF-A0A6I3FVF7-F1
#
_entry.id   AF-A0A6I3FVF7-F1
#
_cell.length_a   1.000
_cell.length_b   1.000
_cell.length_c   1.000
_cell.angle_alpha   90.00
_cell.angle_beta   90.00
_cell.angle_gamma   90.00
#
_symmetry.space_group_name_H-M   'P 1'
#
loop_
_entity.id
_entity.type
_entity.pdbx_description
1 polymer ?
#
loop_
_entity_poly.entity_id
_entity_poly.type
_entity_poly.pdbx_seq_one_letter_code
_entity_poly.pdbx_strand_id
1 'polypeptide(L)'
;MKSQRSFIDYSLDKRATLMALFRGVVDACDADPYLMRAAKWHGDKVDRNCPVCKKEELVELRYTFGEQLGQYSGRIKSPRELVEMEREFGEFTVYIVEVCRNCSWNHLCASYMLGDGIERKAPRKVRTLEDEDYASR
;
A
#
# COMPACT_ATOMS: atom_id res chain seq x y z
N MET A 1 -9.95 4.53 -12.70
CA MET A 1 -10.12 5.60 -11.69
C MET A 1 -10.12 6.92 -12.42
N LYS A 2 -11.07 7.81 -12.14
CA LYS A 2 -11.25 9.07 -12.88
C LYS A 2 -10.58 10.27 -12.20
N SER A 3 -10.45 10.26 -10.87
CA SER A 3 -9.95 11.36 -10.06
C SER A 3 -8.54 11.15 -9.50
N GLN A 4 -7.70 10.40 -10.22
CA GLN A 4 -6.30 10.19 -9.82
C GLN A 4 -5.52 11.52 -9.90
N ARG A 5 -5.37 12.17 -8.75
CA ARG A 5 -4.69 13.48 -8.57
C ARG A 5 -3.39 13.31 -7.80
N SER A 6 -2.53 14.33 -7.83
CA SER A 6 -1.29 14.40 -7.02
C SER A 6 -0.43 13.13 -7.11
N PHE A 7 -0.26 12.59 -8.32
CA PHE A 7 0.47 11.36 -8.54
C PHE A 7 1.97 11.58 -8.34
N ILE A 8 2.57 10.77 -7.48
CA ILE A 8 4.01 10.73 -7.22
C ILE A 8 4.50 9.34 -7.62
N ASP A 9 5.52 9.31 -8.49
CA ASP A 9 6.23 8.09 -8.88
C ASP A 9 7.55 8.00 -8.10
N TYR A 10 7.75 6.90 -7.39
CA TYR A 10 8.95 6.62 -6.59
C TYR A 10 9.97 5.74 -7.33
N SER A 11 9.86 5.61 -8.67
CA SER A 11 10.78 4.82 -9.49
C SER A 11 12.25 5.26 -9.39
N LEU A 12 12.51 6.57 -9.24
CA LEU A 12 13.87 7.09 -9.02
C LEU A 12 14.44 6.70 -7.65
N ASP A 13 13.61 6.80 -6.61
CA ASP A 13 13.96 6.38 -5.26
C ASP A 13 14.25 4.87 -5.22
N LYS A 14 13.38 4.07 -5.86
CA LYS A 14 13.58 2.62 -6.05
C LYS A 14 14.92 2.30 -6.69
N ARG A 15 15.28 3.04 -7.75
CA ARG A 15 16.57 2.84 -8.43
C ARG A 15 17.75 3.17 -7.53
N ALA A 16 17.65 4.23 -6.73
CA ALA A 16 18.68 4.59 -5.76
C ALA A 16 18.83 3.53 -4.66
N THR A 17 17.72 3.04 -4.10
CA THR A 17 17.68 1.96 -3.10
C THR A 17 18.31 0.67 -3.63
N LEU A 18 17.98 0.27 -4.86
CA LEU A 18 18.60 -0.90 -5.49
C LEU A 18 20.11 -0.73 -5.68
N MET A 19 20.57 0.46 -6.11
CA MET A 19 22.01 0.73 -6.22
C MET A 19 22.71 0.66 -4.86
N ALA A 20 22.10 1.17 -3.81
CA ALA A 20 22.63 1.12 -2.45
C ALA A 20 22.67 -0.32 -1.91
N LEU A 21 21.61 -1.11 -2.15
CA LEU A 21 21.51 -2.52 -1.77
C LEU A 21 22.61 -3.34 -2.43
N PHE A 22 22.81 -3.21 -3.74
CA PHE A 22 23.85 -3.96 -4.46
C PHE A 22 25.28 -3.53 -4.11
N ARG A 23 25.45 -2.33 -3.52
CA ARG A 23 26.72 -1.88 -2.93
C ARG A 23 26.90 -2.33 -1.48
N GLY A 24 25.89 -2.97 -0.88
CA GLY A 24 25.92 -3.40 0.52
C GLY A 24 25.79 -2.27 1.53
N VAL A 25 25.22 -1.12 1.14
CA VAL A 25 25.09 0.07 2.00
C VAL A 25 23.80 0.05 2.81
N VAL A 26 22.75 -0.58 2.28
CA VAL A 26 21.45 -0.71 2.92
C VAL A 26 20.99 -2.16 2.87
N ASP A 27 20.22 -2.56 3.87
CA ASP A 27 19.36 -3.73 3.77
C ASP A 27 17.96 -3.25 3.36
N ALA A 28 17.44 -3.81 2.26
CA ALA A 28 16.13 -3.49 1.70
C ALA A 28 15.31 -4.76 1.43
N CYS A 29 15.81 -5.90 1.93
CA CYS A 29 15.14 -7.20 1.89
C CYS A 29 14.60 -7.56 3.28
N ASP A 30 13.97 -6.57 3.91
CA ASP A 30 13.60 -6.54 5.32
C ASP A 30 12.09 -6.36 5.54
N ALA A 31 11.26 -6.68 4.53
CA ALA A 31 9.80 -6.56 4.63
C ALA A 31 9.25 -7.22 5.90
N ASP A 32 8.54 -6.42 6.71
CA ASP A 32 7.95 -6.85 7.98
C ASP A 32 7.01 -8.07 7.79
N PRO A 33 6.96 -9.03 8.75
CA PRO A 33 6.08 -10.19 8.65
C PRO A 33 4.60 -9.87 8.40
N TYR A 34 4.08 -8.74 8.90
CA TYR A 34 2.73 -8.27 8.62
C TYR A 34 2.57 -7.85 7.16
N LEU A 35 3.54 -7.14 6.59
CA LEU A 35 3.55 -6.77 5.17
C LEU A 35 3.61 -8.01 4.27
N MET A 36 4.41 -9.01 4.66
CA MET A 36 4.50 -10.29 3.95
C MET A 36 3.17 -11.08 4.01
N ARG A 37 2.47 -11.06 5.15
CA ARG A 37 1.13 -11.65 5.28
C ARG A 37 0.11 -10.88 4.45
N ALA A 38 0.16 -9.55 4.46
CA ALA A 38 -0.71 -8.71 3.63
C ALA A 38 -0.51 -9.03 2.15
N ALA A 39 0.73 -9.11 1.66
CA ALA A 39 1.05 -9.47 0.28
C ALA A 39 0.52 -10.87 -0.09
N LYS A 40 0.50 -11.81 0.86
CA LYS A 40 -0.04 -13.15 0.62
C LYS A 40 -1.56 -13.17 0.43
N TRP A 41 -2.30 -12.38 1.20
CA TRP A 41 -3.77 -12.50 1.29
C TRP A 41 -4.55 -11.37 0.61
N HIS A 42 -3.96 -10.19 0.47
CA HIS A 42 -4.61 -8.98 -0.04
C HIS A 42 -3.89 -8.34 -1.22
N GLY A 43 -2.73 -8.88 -1.60
CA GLY A 43 -1.93 -8.32 -2.68
C GLY A 43 -2.33 -8.81 -4.06
N ASP A 44 -2.18 -7.92 -5.05
CA ASP A 44 -2.39 -8.23 -6.46
C ASP A 44 -1.05 -8.58 -7.13
N LYS A 45 -0.98 -9.72 -7.81
CA LYS A 45 0.23 -10.09 -8.57
C LYS A 45 0.44 -9.14 -9.75
N VAL A 46 1.68 -8.76 -9.99
CA VAL A 46 2.08 -7.99 -11.16
C VAL A 46 3.05 -8.77 -12.02
N ASP A 47 2.97 -8.57 -13.33
CA ASP A 47 3.83 -9.20 -14.36
C ASP A 47 5.23 -8.57 -14.40
N ARG A 48 5.84 -8.39 -13.22
CA ARG A 48 7.18 -7.83 -13.05
C ARG A 48 7.93 -8.68 -12.04
N ASN A 49 9.06 -9.22 -12.45
CA ASN A 49 9.92 -10.01 -11.58
C ASN A 49 10.59 -9.15 -10.52
N CYS A 50 10.85 -9.73 -9.36
CA CYS A 50 11.61 -9.07 -8.30
C CYS A 50 13.00 -8.64 -8.80
N PRO A 51 13.39 -7.36 -8.63
CA PRO A 51 14.69 -6.86 -9.11
C PRO A 51 15.88 -7.45 -8.34
N VAL A 52 15.64 -7.98 -7.14
CA VAL A 52 16.67 -8.57 -6.28
C VAL A 52 16.87 -10.05 -6.59
N CYS A 53 15.85 -10.89 -6.36
CA CYS A 53 16.00 -12.34 -6.49
C CYS A 53 15.69 -12.87 -7.89
N LYS A 54 14.88 -12.16 -8.70
CA LYS A 54 14.39 -12.59 -10.03
C LYS A 54 13.67 -13.96 -10.07
N LYS A 55 13.27 -14.51 -8.92
CA LYS A 55 12.65 -15.84 -8.79
C LYS A 55 11.12 -15.81 -8.82
N GLU A 56 10.54 -14.74 -8.29
CA GLU A 56 9.10 -14.57 -8.13
C GLU A 56 8.66 -13.23 -8.71
N GLU A 57 7.41 -13.20 -9.15
CA GLU A 57 6.68 -11.98 -9.48
C GLU A 57 6.46 -11.13 -8.24
N LEU A 58 6.49 -9.81 -8.43
CA LEU A 58 6.14 -8.87 -7.38
C LEU A 58 4.64 -8.91 -7.10
N VAL A 59 4.29 -8.52 -5.89
CA VAL A 59 2.91 -8.34 -5.45
C VAL A 59 2.73 -6.89 -5.04
N GLU A 60 1.67 -6.25 -5.49
CA GLU A 60 1.31 -4.89 -5.09
C GLU A 60 0.22 -4.88 -4.02
N LEU A 61 0.45 -4.06 -2.99
CA LEU A 61 -0.52 -3.70 -1.96
C LEU A 61 -0.89 -2.24 -2.12
N ARG A 62 -2.15 -1.91 -1.86
CA ARG A 62 -2.69 -0.55 -1.99
C ARG A 62 -3.27 -0.13 -0.65
N TYR A 63 -2.50 0.64 0.11
CA TYR A 63 -2.94 1.17 1.40
C TYR A 63 -3.67 2.49 1.20
N THR A 64 -4.83 2.63 1.83
CA THR A 64 -5.64 3.86 1.77
C THR A 64 -5.57 4.64 3.06
N PHE A 65 -5.25 5.93 2.99
CA PHE A 65 -5.21 6.83 4.14
C PHE A 65 -6.01 8.10 3.87
N GLY A 66 -6.73 8.58 4.88
CA GLY A 66 -7.47 9.83 4.79
C GLY A 66 -8.33 10.05 6.01
N GLU A 67 -8.52 11.31 6.41
CA GLU A 67 -9.29 11.65 7.62
C GLU A 67 -10.75 11.18 7.49
N GLN A 68 -11.32 11.27 6.29
CA GLN A 68 -12.70 10.87 6.01
C GLN A 68 -12.93 9.36 6.03
N LEU A 69 -11.87 8.56 5.99
CA LEU A 69 -11.97 7.11 6.16
C LEU A 69 -12.19 6.73 7.63
N GLY A 70 -11.85 7.61 8.57
CA GLY A 70 -11.94 7.34 10.01
C GLY A 70 -11.17 6.07 10.38
N GLN A 71 -11.86 5.12 11.03
CA GLN A 71 -11.28 3.84 11.45
C GLN A 71 -10.82 2.93 10.29
N TYR A 72 -11.21 3.24 9.05
CA TYR A 72 -10.82 2.48 7.87
C TYR A 72 -9.53 3.01 7.22
N SER A 73 -8.98 4.11 7.73
CA SER A 73 -7.67 4.62 7.32
C SER A 73 -6.57 3.60 7.66
N GLY A 74 -5.60 3.44 6.77
CA GLY A 74 -4.51 2.46 6.88
C GLY A 74 -4.86 1.05 6.40
N ARG A 75 -6.06 0.82 5.83
CA ARG A 75 -6.46 -0.50 5.32
C ARG A 75 -6.02 -0.72 3.87
N ILE A 76 -5.92 -1.99 3.49
CA ILE A 76 -5.59 -2.42 2.12
C ILE A 76 -6.88 -2.54 1.31
N LYS A 77 -6.86 -2.05 0.08
CA LYS A 77 -8.01 -2.04 -0.83
C LYS A 77 -7.65 -2.53 -2.23
N SER A 78 -8.51 -3.35 -2.80
CA SER A 78 -8.37 -3.81 -4.18
C SER A 78 -8.62 -2.66 -5.18
N PRO A 79 -8.13 -2.75 -6.42
CA PRO A 79 -8.42 -1.77 -7.47
C PRO A 79 -9.92 -1.53 -7.69
N ARG A 80 -10.75 -2.56 -7.49
CA ARG A 80 -12.21 -2.46 -7.63
C ARG A 80 -12.82 -1.63 -6.50
N GLU A 81 -12.47 -1.94 -5.25
CA GLU A 81 -12.91 -1.16 -4.08
C GLU A 81 -12.48 0.30 -4.19
N LEU A 82 -11.26 0.58 -4.67
CA LEU A 82 -10.78 1.95 -4.84
C LEU A 82 -11.62 2.76 -5.83
N VAL A 83 -12.17 2.15 -6.88
CA VAL A 83 -13.07 2.82 -7.84
C VAL A 83 -14.42 3.14 -7.22
N GLU A 84 -14.92 2.29 -6.31
CA GLU A 84 -16.14 2.55 -5.54
C GLU A 84 -15.91 3.66 -4.53
N MET A 85 -14.84 3.57 -3.74
CA MET A 85 -14.43 4.56 -2.75
C MET A 85 -14.19 5.94 -3.34
N GLU A 86 -13.72 6.02 -4.59
CA GLU A 86 -13.54 7.27 -5.34
C GLU A 86 -14.81 8.16 -5.35
N ARG A 87 -16.00 7.55 -5.27
CA ARG A 87 -17.29 8.26 -5.29
C ARG A 87 -17.92 8.44 -3.91
N GLU A 88 -17.45 7.66 -2.93
CA GLU A 88 -18.01 7.65 -1.57
C GLU A 88 -17.31 8.66 -0.66
N PHE A 89 -16.01 8.86 -0.88
CA PHE A 89 -15.17 9.72 -0.06
C PHE A 89 -14.71 10.95 -0.85
N GLY A 90 -14.62 12.08 -0.15
CA GLY A 90 -14.14 13.34 -0.67
C GLY A 90 -12.67 13.32 -1.03
N GLU A 91 -11.82 12.88 -0.11
CA GLU A 91 -10.39 12.80 -0.36
C GLU A 91 -9.71 11.71 0.47
N PHE A 92 -8.87 10.92 -0.19
CA PHE A 92 -7.97 9.97 0.44
C PHE A 92 -6.76 9.68 -0.46
N THR A 93 -5.64 9.34 0.16
CA THR A 93 -4.39 8.98 -0.52
C THR A 93 -4.24 7.47 -0.56
N VAL A 94 -3.84 6.95 -1.72
CA VAL A 94 -3.48 5.56 -1.95
C VAL A 94 -1.96 5.47 -2.07
N TYR A 95 -1.35 4.55 -1.32
CA TYR A 95 0.06 4.19 -1.43
C TYR A 95 0.17 2.79 -2.01
N ILE A 96 0.85 2.66 -3.14
CA ILE A 96 1.13 1.37 -3.78
C ILE A 96 2.49 0.90 -3.29
N VAL A 97 2.51 -0.22 -2.56
CA VAL A 97 3.75 -0.87 -2.09
C VAL A 97 3.92 -2.17 -2.86
N GLU A 98 5.07 -2.37 -3.49
CA GLU A 98 5.44 -3.68 -4.05
C GLU A 98 6.17 -4.51 -3.00
N VAL A 99 5.96 -5.82 -3.04
CA VAL A 99 6.56 -6.79 -2.12
C VAL A 99 6.95 -8.05 -2.89
N CYS A 100 8.16 -8.56 -2.64
CA CYS A 100 8.58 -9.88 -3.08
C CYS A 100 8.40 -10.88 -1.95
N ARG A 101 7.56 -11.90 -2.19
CA ARG A 101 7.24 -12.92 -1.19
C ARG A 101 8.37 -13.94 -0.93
N ASN A 102 9.44 -13.92 -1.73
CA ASN A 102 10.56 -14.85 -1.59
C ASN A 102 11.77 -14.25 -0.86
N CYS A 103 12.20 -13.03 -1.21
CA CYS A 103 13.38 -12.40 -0.60
C CYS A 103 13.05 -11.22 0.31
N SER A 104 11.77 -11.00 0.63
CA SER A 104 11.33 -9.91 1.51
C SER A 104 11.71 -8.51 1.01
N TRP A 105 11.92 -8.34 -0.30
CA TRP A 105 12.05 -7.00 -0.89
C TRP A 105 10.71 -6.26 -0.77
N ASN A 106 10.75 -4.99 -0.37
CA ASN A 106 9.62 -4.09 -0.48
C ASN A 106 10.03 -2.70 -0.99
N HIS A 107 9.10 -1.99 -1.63
CA HIS A 107 9.32 -0.60 -2.01
C HIS A 107 8.00 0.13 -2.22
N LEU A 108 7.93 1.41 -1.85
CA LEU A 108 6.82 2.27 -2.25
C LEU A 108 6.93 2.60 -3.74
N CYS A 109 5.96 2.23 -4.56
CA CYS A 109 6.00 2.42 -6.01
C CYS A 109 5.45 3.77 -6.43
N ALA A 110 4.25 4.08 -5.92
CA ALA A 110 3.53 5.27 -6.29
C ALA A 110 2.61 5.69 -5.14
N SER A 111 2.29 6.97 -5.09
CA SER A 111 1.18 7.47 -4.29
C SER A 111 0.31 8.39 -5.12
N TYR A 112 -0.99 8.37 -4.88
CA TYR A 112 -1.92 9.28 -5.53
C TYR A 112 -3.15 9.50 -4.68
N MET A 113 -3.83 10.59 -4.96
CA MET A 113 -5.05 10.98 -4.28
C MET A 113 -6.26 10.58 -5.11
N LEU A 114 -7.29 10.09 -4.44
CA LEU A 114 -8.62 9.75 -4.98
C LEU A 114 -9.71 10.47 -4.17
N GLY A 115 -10.92 10.43 -4.71
CA GLY A 115 -12.12 11.00 -4.12
C GLY A 115 -12.80 12.03 -5.02
N ASP A 116 -13.98 12.50 -4.63
CA ASP A 116 -14.80 13.43 -5.41
C ASP A 116 -14.64 14.91 -5.01
N GLY A 117 -13.79 15.21 -4.02
CA GLY A 117 -13.49 16.54 -3.53
C GLY A 117 -14.53 17.13 -2.58
N ILE A 118 -15.63 16.42 -2.28
CA ILE A 118 -16.67 16.91 -1.36
C ILE A 118 -16.37 16.44 0.05
N GLU A 119 -16.13 17.38 0.96
CA GLU A 119 -15.81 17.04 2.34
C GLU A 119 -16.99 16.37 3.07
N ARG A 120 -16.75 15.21 3.69
CA ARG A 120 -17.75 14.45 4.45
C ARG A 120 -17.20 14.09 5.82
N LYS A 121 -18.11 13.93 6.79
CA LYS A 121 -17.73 13.42 8.12
C LYS A 121 -17.31 11.97 8.02
N ALA A 122 -16.24 11.62 8.73
CA ALA A 122 -15.79 10.25 8.87
C ALA A 122 -16.91 9.34 9.43
N PRO A 123 -16.98 8.07 9.00
CA PRO A 123 -17.94 7.13 9.53
C PRO A 123 -17.77 6.96 11.04
N ARG A 124 -18.88 6.76 11.75
CA ARG A 124 -18.86 6.53 13.21
C ARG A 124 -17.99 5.31 13.52
N LYS A 125 -17.09 5.44 14.50
CA LYS A 125 -16.27 4.32 14.98
C LYS A 125 -17.16 3.16 15.44
N VAL A 126 -16.88 1.95 14.96
CA VAL A 126 -17.52 0.69 15.35
C VAL A 126 -16.43 -0.18 15.97
N ARG A 127 -16.75 -0.94 17.02
CA ARG A 127 -15.77 -1.85 17.63
C ARG A 127 -15.37 -2.94 16.63
N THR A 128 -14.06 -3.13 16.46
CA THR A 128 -13.49 -4.11 15.53
C THR A 128 -12.64 -5.15 16.27
N LEU A 129 -12.34 -6.28 15.61
CA LEU A 129 -11.42 -7.30 16.13
C LEU A 129 -10.02 -6.72 16.39
N GLU A 130 -9.58 -5.76 15.58
CA GLU A 130 -8.30 -5.04 15.77
C GLU A 130 -8.25 -4.31 17.12
N ASP A 131 -9.38 -3.77 17.61
CA ASP A 131 -9.45 -3.13 18.92
C ASP A 131 -9.34 -4.16 20.08
N GLU A 132 -9.77 -5.42 19.87
CA GLU A 132 -9.74 -6.49 20.87
C GLU A 132 -8.36 -7.14 21.00
N ASP A 133 -7.65 -7.32 19.87
CA ASP A 133 -6.26 -7.80 19.84
C ASP A 133 -5.30 -6.84 20.56
N TYR A 134 -5.56 -5.53 20.50
CA TYR A 134 -4.76 -4.53 21.21
C TYR A 134 -5.03 -4.53 22.72
N ALA A 135 -6.29 -4.72 23.14
CA ALA A 135 -6.66 -4.78 24.56
C ALA A 135 -6.16 -6.04 25.29
N SER A 136 -5.78 -7.08 24.53
CA SER A 136 -5.28 -8.36 25.06
C SER A 136 -3.75 -8.42 25.18
N ARG A 137 -3.04 -7.35 24.79
CA ARG A 137 -1.59 -7.17 24.97
C ARG A 137 -1.29 -6.30 26.18
#